data_AF-A0AAW2L4C5-F1
#
_entry.id   AF-A0AAW2L4C5-F1
#
_cell.length_a   1.000
_cell.length_b   1.000
_cell.length_c   1.000
_cell.angle_alpha   90.00
_cell.angle_beta   90.00
_cell.angle_gamma   90.00
#
_symmetry.space_group_name_H-M   'P 1'
#
loop_
_entity.id
_entity.type
_entity.pdbx_description
1 polymer ?
#
loop_
_entity_poly.entity_id
_entity_poly.type
_entity_poly.pdbx_seq_one_letter_code
_entity_poly.pdbx_strand_id
1 'polypeptide(L)'
;MVMNLEENVSSLEAEIMEAEITGLNSELEDCRQVIQELASAFGGGGITDMRRDMEQISIQIGLLQRAVSNALVVSHDAGARLQIPEPKTYGGARDAKDVENFLFDMEQYFLAANVEDEARKVLTARMYLTGDAKLWWRTKYSEIQANQVRMDT
;
A
#
# COMPACT_ATOMS: atom_id res chain seq x y z
N MET A 1 -82.68 18.57 -18.65
CA MET A 1 -81.75 18.62 -17.49
C MET A 1 -80.64 17.58 -17.61
N VAL A 2 -80.93 16.33 -18.01
CA VAL A 2 -79.93 15.25 -18.17
C VAL A 2 -78.86 15.53 -19.24
N MET A 3 -79.25 16.04 -20.43
CA MET A 3 -78.29 16.36 -21.52
C MET A 3 -77.22 17.39 -21.11
N ASN A 4 -77.52 18.28 -20.15
CA ASN A 4 -76.58 19.29 -19.67
C ASN A 4 -75.53 18.71 -18.71
N LEU A 5 -75.80 17.55 -18.09
CA LEU A 5 -74.86 16.89 -17.20
C LEU A 5 -73.85 16.04 -17.98
N GLU A 6 -74.28 15.37 -19.04
CA GLU A 6 -73.40 14.55 -19.89
C GLU A 6 -72.37 15.43 -20.64
N GLU A 7 -72.79 16.60 -21.12
CA GLU A 7 -71.90 17.57 -21.76
C GLU A 7 -70.87 18.15 -20.77
N ASN A 8 -71.30 18.46 -19.54
CA ASN A 8 -70.41 18.93 -18.48
C ASN A 8 -69.41 17.87 -18.02
N VAL A 9 -69.82 16.58 -17.95
CA VAL A 9 -68.91 15.48 -17.62
C VAL A 9 -67.86 15.30 -18.72
N SER A 10 -68.28 15.32 -19.99
CA SER A 10 -67.37 15.21 -21.13
C SER A 10 -66.36 16.37 -21.17
N SER A 11 -66.81 17.59 -20.85
CA SER A 11 -65.93 18.76 -20.75
C SER A 11 -64.91 18.62 -19.63
N LEU A 12 -65.32 18.12 -18.47
CA LEU A 12 -64.44 17.94 -17.32
C LEU A 12 -63.40 16.85 -17.58
N GLU A 13 -63.78 15.75 -18.23
CA GLU A 13 -62.87 14.68 -18.64
C GLU A 13 -61.81 15.20 -19.63
N ALA A 14 -62.21 16.06 -20.57
CA ALA A 14 -61.28 16.68 -21.51
C ALA A 14 -60.28 17.61 -20.80
N GLU A 15 -60.75 18.43 -19.85
CA GLU A 15 -59.92 19.36 -19.09
C GLU A 15 -58.91 18.63 -18.19
N ILE A 16 -59.32 17.51 -17.57
CA ILE A 16 -58.43 16.65 -16.78
C ILE A 16 -57.35 16.03 -17.67
N MET A 17 -57.72 15.53 -18.86
CA MET A 17 -56.78 14.93 -19.80
C MET A 17 -55.76 15.95 -20.31
N GLU A 18 -56.18 17.18 -20.58
CA GLU A 18 -55.29 18.27 -20.99
C GLU A 18 -54.33 18.68 -19.87
N ALA A 19 -54.80 18.72 -18.62
CA ALA A 19 -53.96 18.95 -17.44
C ALA A 19 -52.91 17.82 -17.26
N GLU A 20 -53.26 16.56 -17.50
CA GLU A 20 -52.34 15.43 -17.38
C GLU A 20 -51.27 15.44 -18.50
N ILE A 21 -51.68 15.74 -19.73
CA ILE A 21 -50.75 15.87 -20.88
C ILE A 21 -49.76 17.01 -20.66
N THR A 22 -50.24 18.16 -20.16
CA THR A 22 -49.37 19.31 -19.88
C THR A 22 -48.40 19.00 -18.73
N GLY A 23 -48.85 18.30 -17.70
CA GLY A 23 -48.01 17.81 -16.61
C GLY A 23 -46.90 16.87 -17.11
N LEU A 24 -47.25 15.83 -17.84
CA LEU A 24 -46.29 14.87 -18.40
C LEU A 24 -45.28 15.53 -19.35
N ASN A 25 -45.71 16.51 -20.14
CA ASN A 25 -44.80 17.26 -21.02
C ASN A 25 -43.79 18.09 -20.22
N SER A 26 -44.19 18.68 -19.09
CA SER A 26 -43.28 19.39 -18.20
C SER A 26 -42.25 18.44 -17.60
N GLU A 27 -42.68 17.29 -17.07
CA GLU A 27 -41.78 16.28 -16.50
C GLU A 27 -40.79 15.72 -17.54
N LEU A 28 -41.25 15.56 -18.79
CA LEU A 28 -40.41 15.13 -19.90
C LEU A 28 -39.34 16.17 -20.24
N GLU A 29 -39.69 17.45 -20.19
CA GLU A 29 -38.74 18.54 -20.45
C GLU A 29 -37.70 18.66 -19.33
N ASP A 30 -38.11 18.48 -18.06
CA ASP A 30 -37.20 18.40 -16.93
C ASP A 30 -36.22 17.22 -17.09
N CYS A 31 -36.72 16.04 -17.49
CA CYS A 31 -35.89 14.87 -17.79
C CYS A 31 -34.88 15.15 -18.92
N ARG A 32 -35.31 15.83 -19.99
CA ARG A 32 -34.42 16.21 -21.09
C ARG A 32 -33.31 17.14 -20.64
N GLN A 33 -33.64 18.15 -19.82
CA GLN A 33 -32.67 19.09 -19.29
C GLN A 33 -31.58 18.38 -18.47
N VAL A 34 -31.96 17.47 -17.57
CA VAL A 34 -31.02 16.68 -16.77
C VAL A 34 -30.12 15.81 -17.65
N ILE A 35 -30.67 15.15 -18.67
CA ILE A 35 -29.89 14.34 -19.62
C ILE A 35 -28.87 15.21 -20.36
N GLN A 36 -29.26 16.42 -20.74
CA GLN A 36 -28.40 17.33 -21.48
C GLN A 36 -27.26 17.88 -20.62
N GLU A 37 -27.53 18.19 -19.35
CA GLU A 37 -26.51 18.56 -18.37
C GLU A 37 -25.52 17.42 -18.12
N LEU A 38 -26.03 16.20 -17.92
CA LEU A 38 -25.21 15.01 -17.77
C LEU A 38 -24.34 14.77 -19.02
N ALA A 39 -24.92 14.90 -20.21
CA ALA A 39 -24.21 14.77 -21.47
C ALA A 39 -23.14 15.87 -21.64
N SER A 40 -23.39 17.08 -21.15
CA SER A 40 -22.38 18.16 -21.20
C SER A 40 -21.22 17.89 -20.24
N ALA A 41 -21.49 17.42 -19.03
CA ALA A 41 -20.48 17.13 -18.02
C ALA A 41 -19.58 15.95 -18.42
N PHE A 42 -20.16 14.91 -19.03
CA PHE A 42 -19.46 13.66 -19.30
C PHE A 42 -19.15 13.41 -20.79
N GLY A 43 -19.91 13.98 -21.71
CA GLY A 43 -19.82 13.68 -23.14
C GLY A 43 -18.83 14.54 -23.92
N GLY A 44 -18.65 15.81 -23.56
CA GLY A 44 -17.89 16.77 -24.38
C GLY A 44 -16.37 16.73 -24.21
N GLY A 45 -15.86 16.15 -23.12
CA GLY A 45 -14.41 16.18 -22.84
C GLY A 45 -14.00 15.65 -21.48
N GLY A 46 -14.91 15.66 -20.48
CA GLY A 46 -14.57 15.26 -19.11
C GLY A 46 -13.96 13.86 -19.00
N ILE A 47 -14.58 12.86 -19.63
CA ILE A 47 -14.05 11.48 -19.64
C ILE A 47 -12.74 11.39 -20.45
N THR A 48 -12.61 12.17 -21.53
CA THR A 48 -11.39 12.15 -22.35
C THR A 48 -10.21 12.81 -21.65
N ASP A 49 -10.46 13.88 -20.90
CA ASP A 49 -9.45 14.60 -20.13
C ASP A 49 -9.01 13.79 -18.92
N MET A 50 -9.95 13.17 -18.18
CA MET A 50 -9.60 12.24 -17.09
C MET A 50 -8.71 11.09 -17.58
N ARG A 51 -8.98 10.54 -18.77
CA ARG A 51 -8.15 9.49 -19.37
C ARG A 51 -6.76 10.01 -19.73
N ARG A 52 -6.66 11.20 -20.30
CA ARG A 52 -5.37 11.86 -20.59
C ARG A 52 -4.57 12.08 -19.30
N ASP A 53 -5.21 12.55 -18.24
CA ASP A 53 -4.58 12.76 -16.94
C ASP A 53 -4.07 11.43 -16.35
N MET A 54 -4.86 10.36 -16.43
CA MET A 54 -4.42 9.03 -16.01
C MET A 54 -3.20 8.53 -16.80
N GLU A 55 -3.18 8.74 -18.11
CA GLU A 55 -2.03 8.39 -18.95
C GLU A 55 -0.78 9.19 -18.53
N GLN A 56 -0.94 10.49 -18.29
CA GLN A 56 0.15 11.36 -17.84
C GLN A 56 0.69 10.95 -16.46
N ILE A 57 -0.20 10.68 -15.51
CA ILE A 57 0.16 10.21 -14.17
C ILE A 57 0.90 8.87 -14.25
N SER A 58 0.42 7.95 -15.09
CA SER A 58 1.07 6.64 -15.30
C SER A 58 2.50 6.80 -15.82
N ILE A 59 2.71 7.71 -16.79
CA ILE A 59 4.05 8.04 -17.30
C ILE A 59 4.92 8.64 -16.20
N GLN A 60 4.41 9.59 -15.42
CA GLN A 60 5.16 10.21 -14.32
C GLN A 60 5.57 9.19 -13.25
N ILE A 61 4.67 8.28 -12.87
CA ILE A 61 4.96 7.19 -11.94
C ILE A 61 6.06 6.29 -12.50
N GLY A 62 5.97 5.89 -13.77
CA GLY A 62 7.00 5.07 -14.42
C GLY A 62 8.37 5.77 -14.47
N LEU A 63 8.39 7.08 -14.71
CA LEU A 63 9.62 7.87 -14.68
C LEU A 63 10.21 7.97 -13.27
N LEU A 64 9.38 8.21 -12.25
CA LEU A 64 9.81 8.26 -10.85
C LEU A 64 10.33 6.90 -10.38
N GLN A 65 9.62 5.81 -10.69
CA GLN A 65 10.07 4.46 -10.36
C GLN A 65 11.44 4.17 -11.00
N ARG A 66 11.62 4.50 -12.29
CA ARG A 66 12.91 4.36 -12.95
C ARG A 66 13.99 5.27 -12.36
N ALA A 67 13.66 6.50 -12.01
CA ALA A 67 14.60 7.42 -11.36
C ALA A 67 15.02 6.91 -9.97
N VAL A 68 14.09 6.34 -9.19
CA VAL A 68 14.35 5.72 -7.89
C VAL A 68 15.17 4.44 -8.05
N SER A 69 14.83 3.56 -9.00
CA SER A 69 15.64 2.35 -9.28
C SER A 69 17.04 2.72 -9.77
N ASN A 70 17.16 3.70 -10.66
CA ASN A 70 18.46 4.20 -11.11
C ASN A 70 19.20 4.90 -9.97
N ALA A 71 18.52 5.63 -9.08
CA ALA A 71 19.11 6.19 -7.88
C ALA A 71 19.55 5.07 -6.91
N LEU A 72 18.86 3.94 -6.84
CA LEU A 72 19.30 2.77 -6.06
C LEU A 72 20.58 2.16 -6.66
N VAL A 73 20.71 2.17 -7.99
CA VAL A 73 21.89 1.70 -8.72
C VAL A 73 23.05 2.70 -8.65
N VAL A 74 22.78 4.02 -8.73
CA VAL A 74 23.78 5.10 -8.62
C VAL A 74 24.18 5.35 -7.17
N SER A 75 23.28 5.19 -6.20
CA SER A 75 23.57 5.22 -4.75
C SER A 75 24.29 3.94 -4.27
N HIS A 76 24.57 3.01 -5.18
CA HIS A 76 25.52 1.94 -4.92
C HIS A 76 26.98 2.37 -5.05
N ASP A 77 27.28 3.58 -5.54
CA ASP A 77 28.67 4.07 -5.56
C ASP A 77 28.81 5.56 -5.19
N ALA A 78 29.70 5.79 -4.22
CA ALA A 78 30.29 7.06 -3.76
C ALA A 78 29.39 8.15 -3.14
N GLY A 79 29.38 8.24 -1.79
CA GLY A 79 29.39 9.57 -1.15
C GLY A 79 28.89 9.71 0.28
N ALA A 80 27.80 9.03 0.68
CA ALA A 80 27.22 9.23 2.02
C ALA A 80 26.33 8.06 2.47
N ARG A 81 26.80 6.82 2.29
CA ARG A 81 26.25 5.71 3.09
C ARG A 81 26.65 6.00 4.52
N LEU A 82 25.70 6.30 5.40
CA LEU A 82 25.92 6.23 6.84
C LEU A 82 26.54 4.85 7.09
N GLN A 83 27.85 4.82 7.33
CA GLN A 83 28.52 3.57 7.63
C GLN A 83 27.96 3.13 8.97
N ILE A 84 27.13 2.08 8.94
CA ILE A 84 26.63 1.49 10.16
C ILE A 84 27.87 0.97 10.89
N PRO A 85 28.17 1.45 12.11
CA PRO A 85 29.32 0.97 12.85
C PRO A 85 29.22 -0.53 13.04
N GLU A 86 30.30 -1.26 12.74
CA GLU A 86 30.33 -2.70 12.95
C GLU A 86 30.29 -3.01 14.46
N PRO A 87 29.48 -3.98 14.89
CA PRO A 87 29.43 -4.40 16.29
C PRO A 87 30.75 -4.97 16.78
N LYS A 88 30.96 -4.91 18.11
CA LYS A 88 32.09 -5.57 18.75
C LYS A 88 31.92 -7.10 18.68
N THR A 89 33.02 -7.80 18.44
CA THR A 89 33.03 -9.26 18.46
C THR A 89 33.02 -9.81 19.88
N TYR A 90 32.40 -10.98 20.06
CA TYR A 90 32.34 -11.67 21.36
C TYR A 90 33.16 -12.97 21.32
N GLY A 91 34.10 -13.09 22.26
CA GLY A 91 35.07 -14.19 22.33
C GLY A 91 34.69 -15.37 23.22
N GLY A 92 33.58 -15.28 23.98
CA GLY A 92 33.20 -16.29 24.97
C GLY A 92 33.67 -15.99 26.40
N ALA A 93 33.83 -14.71 26.75
CA ALA A 93 34.14 -14.31 28.11
C ALA A 93 33.06 -14.82 29.09
N ARG A 94 33.46 -15.42 30.21
CA ARG A 94 32.53 -15.91 31.24
C ARG A 94 32.03 -14.77 32.15
N ASP A 95 31.59 -13.69 31.52
CA ASP A 95 31.04 -12.50 32.17
C ASP A 95 29.66 -12.22 31.56
N ALA A 96 28.62 -12.18 32.40
CA ALA A 96 27.26 -11.91 31.97
C ALA A 96 27.15 -10.53 31.30
N LYS A 97 27.91 -9.55 31.77
CA LYS A 97 27.91 -8.19 31.23
C LYS A 97 28.41 -8.15 29.79
N ASP A 98 29.44 -8.91 29.47
CA ASP A 98 29.99 -8.96 28.11
C ASP A 98 29.03 -9.63 27.13
N VAL A 99 28.28 -10.63 27.58
CA VAL A 99 27.20 -11.27 26.78
C VAL A 99 26.07 -10.28 26.54
N GLU A 100 25.62 -9.57 27.57
CA GLU A 100 24.53 -8.60 27.46
C GLU A 100 24.89 -7.43 26.53
N ASN A 101 26.11 -6.90 26.65
CA ASN A 101 26.61 -5.86 25.74
C ASN A 101 26.65 -6.35 24.28
N PHE A 102 27.12 -7.58 24.04
CA PHE A 102 27.16 -8.14 22.69
C PHE A 102 25.76 -8.26 22.07
N LEU A 103 24.77 -8.74 22.84
CA LEU A 103 23.40 -8.85 22.36
C LEU A 103 22.80 -7.48 22.06
N PHE A 104 23.00 -6.51 22.96
CA PHE A 104 22.54 -5.14 22.76
C PHE A 104 23.15 -4.50 21.50
N ASP A 105 24.48 -4.63 21.30
CA ASP A 105 25.17 -4.11 20.11
C ASP A 105 24.63 -4.76 18.81
N MET A 106 24.33 -6.07 18.84
CA MET A 106 23.70 -6.75 17.69
C MET A 106 22.30 -6.23 17.40
N GLU A 107 21.47 -6.02 18.42
CA GLU A 107 20.13 -5.48 18.25
C GLU A 107 20.17 -4.08 17.63
N GLN A 108 21.03 -3.19 18.14
CA GLN A 108 21.20 -1.85 17.57
C GLN A 108 21.69 -1.90 16.13
N TYR A 109 22.60 -2.83 15.82
CA TYR A 109 23.07 -3.04 14.45
C TYR A 109 21.95 -3.52 13.53
N PHE A 110 21.09 -4.44 13.96
CA PHE A 110 19.97 -4.90 13.13
C PHE A 110 18.93 -3.81 12.90
N LEU A 111 18.67 -2.97 13.90
CA LEU A 111 17.81 -1.80 13.75
C LEU A 111 18.41 -0.80 12.74
N ALA A 112 19.70 -0.50 12.85
CA ALA A 112 20.39 0.41 11.94
C ALA A 112 20.50 -0.14 10.51
N ALA A 113 20.69 -1.46 10.37
CA ALA A 113 20.81 -2.17 9.10
C ALA A 113 19.46 -2.61 8.50
N ASN A 114 18.35 -2.30 9.16
CA ASN A 114 16.99 -2.70 8.78
C ASN A 114 16.86 -4.21 8.49
N VAL A 115 17.48 -5.03 9.35
CA VAL A 115 17.43 -6.49 9.25
C VAL A 115 16.30 -7.01 10.14
N GLU A 116 15.18 -7.39 9.52
CA GLU A 116 13.99 -7.87 10.25
C GLU A 116 13.92 -9.39 10.35
N ASP A 117 14.45 -10.11 9.36
CA ASP A 117 14.38 -11.57 9.28
C ASP A 117 15.22 -12.26 10.38
N GLU A 118 14.56 -13.01 11.26
CA GLU A 118 15.20 -13.66 12.41
C GLU A 118 16.30 -14.65 12.01
N ALA A 119 16.11 -15.41 10.91
CA ALA A 119 17.13 -16.32 10.43
C ALA A 119 18.39 -15.54 9.99
N ARG A 120 18.23 -14.43 9.28
CA ARG A 120 19.32 -13.54 8.88
C ARG A 120 19.98 -12.89 10.09
N LYS A 121 19.24 -12.45 11.10
CA LYS A 121 19.80 -11.93 12.36
C LYS A 121 20.72 -12.96 13.04
N VAL A 122 20.26 -14.20 13.20
CA VAL A 122 21.07 -15.29 13.79
C VAL A 122 22.31 -15.58 12.93
N LEU A 123 22.16 -15.63 11.60
CA LEU A 123 23.25 -15.84 10.66
C LEU A 123 24.31 -14.74 10.71
N THR A 124 23.90 -13.48 10.95
CA THR A 124 24.80 -12.34 11.09
C THR A 124 25.44 -12.29 12.47
N ALA A 125 24.69 -12.47 13.56
CA ALA A 125 25.22 -12.47 14.92
C ALA A 125 26.33 -13.51 15.11
N ARG A 126 26.18 -14.71 14.53
CA ARG A 126 27.23 -15.74 14.58
C ARG A 126 28.53 -15.35 13.85
N MET A 127 28.49 -14.40 12.91
CA MET A 127 29.70 -13.93 12.20
C MET A 127 30.61 -13.15 13.13
N TYR A 128 30.03 -12.48 14.14
CA TYR A 128 30.72 -11.69 15.15
C TYR A 128 31.10 -12.50 16.40
N LEU A 129 30.83 -13.81 16.41
CA LEU A 129 31.42 -14.71 17.40
C LEU A 129 32.87 -15.05 17.01
N THR A 130 33.72 -15.04 18.01
CA THR A 130 35.15 -15.38 17.93
C THR A 130 35.54 -16.32 19.07
N GLY A 131 36.76 -16.85 19.05
CA GLY A 131 37.29 -17.70 20.12
C GLY A 131 36.38 -18.88 20.48
N ASP A 132 36.22 -19.10 21.78
CA ASP A 132 35.48 -20.23 22.35
C ASP A 132 33.99 -20.14 22.06
N ALA A 133 33.41 -18.92 21.99
CA ALA A 133 32.00 -18.74 21.63
C ALA A 133 31.70 -19.25 20.20
N LYS A 134 32.62 -19.00 19.25
CA LYS A 134 32.47 -19.49 17.88
C LYS A 134 32.56 -21.01 17.79
N LEU A 135 33.46 -21.62 18.58
CA LEU A 135 33.59 -23.07 18.66
C LEU A 135 32.34 -23.71 19.25
N TRP A 136 31.84 -23.17 20.36
CA TRP A 136 30.60 -23.64 20.99
C TRP A 136 29.41 -23.58 20.04
N TRP A 137 29.23 -22.47 19.31
CA TRP A 137 28.14 -22.33 18.35
C TRP A 137 28.22 -23.36 17.21
N ARG A 138 29.42 -23.66 16.70
CA ARG A 138 29.59 -24.69 15.67
C ARG A 138 29.15 -26.06 16.18
N THR A 139 29.57 -26.43 17.37
CA THR A 139 29.16 -27.69 18.01
C THR A 139 27.66 -27.75 18.20
N LYS A 140 27.05 -26.69 18.76
CA LYS A 140 25.60 -26.62 18.96
C LYS A 140 24.80 -26.64 17.67
N TYR A 141 25.27 -25.95 16.63
CA TYR A 141 24.61 -25.97 15.33
C TYR A 141 24.62 -27.37 14.71
N SER A 142 25.74 -28.09 14.82
CA SER A 142 25.82 -29.50 14.38
C SER A 142 24.91 -30.42 15.19
N GLU A 143 24.81 -30.23 16.50
CA GLU A 143 23.88 -30.96 17.37
C GLU A 143 22.41 -30.73 16.99
N ILE A 144 22.03 -29.47 16.74
CA ILE A 144 20.68 -29.09 16.28
C ILE A 144 20.36 -29.77 14.93
N GLN A 145 21.31 -29.76 13.99
CA GLN A 145 21.15 -30.43 12.69
C GLN A 145 21.04 -31.95 12.81
N ALA A 146 21.72 -32.55 13.80
CA ALA A 146 21.66 -33.97 14.08
C ALA A 146 20.44 -34.38 14.94
N ASN A 147 19.56 -33.42 15.30
CA ASN A 147 18.45 -33.59 16.22
C ASN A 147 18.85 -34.15 17.60
N GLN A 148 20.08 -33.84 18.04
CA GLN A 148 20.68 -34.27 19.31
C GLN A 148 20.77 -33.09 20.26
N VAL A 149 19.64 -32.50 20.67
CA VAL A 149 19.67 -31.41 21.65
C VAL A 149 19.54 -31.99 23.06
N ARG A 150 20.65 -32.05 23.79
CA ARG A 150 20.65 -32.21 25.25
C ARG A 150 20.81 -30.81 25.87
N MET A 151 19.72 -30.30 26.46
CA MET A 151 19.81 -29.12 27.31
C MET A 151 20.24 -29.60 28.69
N ASP A 152 21.53 -29.50 28.97
CA ASP A 152 22.01 -29.65 30.34
C ASP A 152 21.71 -28.31 31.04
N THR A 153 20.68 -28.33 31.90
CA THR A 153 20.27 -27.26 32.80
C THR A 153 21.18 -27.20 34.02
#